data_AF-A0A962FI55-F1
#
_entry.id   AF-A0A962FI55-F1
#
_cell.length_a   1.000
_cell.length_b   1.000
_cell.length_c   1.000
_cell.angle_alpha   90.00
_cell.angle_beta   90.00
_cell.angle_gamma   90.00
#
_symmetry.space_group_name_H-M   'P 1'
#
loop_
_entity.id
_entity.type
_entity.pdbx_description
1 polymer ?
#
loop_
_entity_poly.entity_id
_entity_poly.type
_entity_poly.pdbx_seq_one_letter_code
_entity_poly.pdbx_strand_id
1 'polypeptide(L)'
;LSTGSHLDFARVLQEPLAILGFALGLVVMKAAILYVLARAFRLAAPVAREMSLLLAPGGEFAFLMIGAAMAARIIPDRAGGDLLLVVTLTMTAIPLLGWIGARSTKSRGQEDVQFAHLAPAFTVADRRVVIVGYGRVGRLVSDMLARHDIPFVAVDGTPQLVA
;
A
#
# COMPACT_ATOMS: atom_id res chain seq x y z
N LEU A 1 26.39 -1.12 13.51
CA LEU A 1 26.14 -0.01 12.58
C LEU A 1 24.82 0.66 12.99
N SER A 2 24.88 1.63 13.90
CA SER A 2 23.70 2.42 14.27
C SER A 2 23.55 3.52 13.24
N THR A 3 22.47 3.49 12.47
CA THR A 3 22.21 4.43 11.36
C THR A 3 22.13 5.90 11.81
N GLY A 4 22.06 6.19 13.12
CA GLY A 4 22.00 7.55 13.66
C GLY A 4 23.31 8.32 13.73
N SER A 5 24.49 7.66 13.70
CA SER A 5 25.77 8.35 13.94
C SER A 5 26.33 9.13 12.74
N HIS A 6 25.69 9.04 11.57
CA HIS A 6 26.09 9.76 10.35
C HIS A 6 25.06 10.80 9.87
N LEU A 7 23.93 10.97 10.57
CA LEU A 7 22.98 12.03 10.25
C LEU A 7 23.45 13.36 10.84
N ASP A 8 24.08 14.18 10.01
CA ASP A 8 24.35 15.56 10.34
C ASP A 8 23.07 16.40 10.14
N PHE A 9 22.17 16.36 11.13
CA PHE A 9 20.93 17.15 11.13
C PHE A 9 21.19 18.65 10.99
N ALA A 10 22.40 19.13 11.34
CA ALA A 10 22.78 20.52 11.14
C ALA A 10 22.84 20.89 9.64
N ARG A 11 23.07 19.92 8.74
CA ARG A 11 23.07 20.14 7.29
C ARG A 11 21.67 20.34 6.71
N VAL A 12 20.66 19.65 7.22
CA VAL A 12 19.25 19.91 6.87
C VAL A 12 18.89 21.37 7.18
N LEU A 13 19.45 21.92 8.26
CA LEU A 13 19.25 23.32 8.65
C LEU A 13 20.07 24.32 7.83
N GLN A 14 21.21 23.90 7.28
CA GLN A 14 22.09 24.76 6.48
C GLN A 14 21.67 24.85 5.01
N GLU A 15 21.29 23.72 4.39
CA GLU A 15 20.87 23.68 2.97
C GLU A 15 19.56 22.90 2.79
N PRO A 16 18.45 23.33 3.43
CA PRO A 16 17.18 22.60 3.41
C PRO A 16 16.61 22.44 2.00
N LEU A 17 16.75 23.47 1.15
CA LEU A 17 16.19 23.45 -0.20
C LEU A 17 16.85 22.39 -1.10
N ALA A 18 18.16 22.20 -1.00
CA ALA A 18 18.87 21.24 -1.83
C ALA A 18 18.45 19.81 -1.46
N ILE A 19 18.45 19.48 -0.16
CA ILE A 19 18.08 18.15 0.35
C ILE A 19 16.60 17.85 0.05
N LEU A 20 15.69 18.80 0.30
CA LEU A 20 14.28 18.64 -0.03
C LEU A 20 14.07 18.52 -1.54
N GLY A 21 14.81 19.28 -2.35
CA GLY A 21 14.78 19.20 -3.80
C GLY A 21 15.18 17.81 -4.31
N PHE A 22 16.27 17.23 -3.77
CA PHE A 22 16.68 15.87 -4.13
C PHE A 22 15.68 14.82 -3.66
N ALA A 23 15.15 14.93 -2.45
CA ALA A 23 14.14 14.00 -1.93
C ALA A 23 12.85 14.02 -2.75
N LEU A 24 12.31 15.22 -3.02
CA LEU A 24 11.14 15.40 -3.86
C LEU A 24 11.41 14.94 -5.29
N GLY A 25 12.56 15.31 -5.86
CA GLY A 25 12.96 14.90 -7.21
C GLY A 25 13.02 13.38 -7.35
N LEU A 26 13.63 12.69 -6.38
CA LEU A 26 13.72 11.22 -6.36
C LEU A 26 12.33 10.57 -6.31
N VAL A 27 11.46 11.04 -5.42
CA VAL A 27 10.09 10.52 -5.27
C VAL A 27 9.25 10.79 -6.52
N VAL A 28 9.26 12.01 -7.05
CA VAL A 28 8.49 12.40 -8.24
C VAL A 28 8.94 11.60 -9.45
N MET A 29 10.25 11.47 -9.66
CA MET A 29 10.82 10.71 -10.77
C MET A 29 10.39 9.24 -10.69
N LYS A 30 10.58 8.58 -9.54
CA LYS A 30 10.17 7.18 -9.36
C LYS A 30 8.66 6.99 -9.50
N ALA A 31 7.86 7.87 -8.89
CA ALA A 31 6.41 7.81 -9.00
C ALA A 31 5.95 7.92 -10.46
N ALA A 32 6.54 8.84 -11.23
CA ALA A 32 6.24 8.98 -12.65
C ALA A 32 6.58 7.71 -13.45
N ILE A 33 7.77 7.15 -13.25
CA ILE A 33 8.19 5.91 -13.92
C ILE A 33 7.23 4.76 -13.56
N LEU A 34 6.97 4.55 -12.27
CA LEU A 34 6.11 3.48 -11.79
C LEU A 34 4.67 3.63 -12.28
N TYR A 35 4.15 4.86 -12.33
CA TYR A 35 2.82 5.14 -12.84
C TYR A 35 2.70 4.81 -14.33
N VAL A 36 3.67 5.23 -15.14
CA VAL A 36 3.71 4.92 -16.58
C VAL A 36 3.77 3.41 -16.80
N LEU A 37 4.62 2.70 -16.06
CA LEU A 37 4.71 1.24 -16.14
C LEU A 37 3.40 0.55 -15.72
N ALA A 38 2.80 0.96 -14.61
CA ALA A 38 1.52 0.42 -14.15
C ALA A 38 0.41 0.62 -15.20
N ARG A 39 0.39 1.77 -15.89
CA ARG A 39 -0.54 2.02 -16.99
C ARG A 39 -0.24 1.16 -18.22
N ALA A 40 1.02 0.93 -18.55
CA ALA A 40 1.42 0.01 -19.62
C ALA A 40 0.96 -1.43 -19.33
N PHE A 41 0.99 -1.86 -18.07
CA PHE A 41 0.44 -3.14 -17.61
C PHE A 41 -1.09 -3.15 -17.44
N ARG A 42 -1.80 -2.12 -17.90
CA ARG A 42 -3.26 -1.99 -17.87
C ARG A 42 -3.87 -1.97 -16.47
N LEU A 43 -3.14 -1.54 -15.44
CA LEU A 43 -3.73 -1.30 -14.12
C LEU A 43 -4.72 -0.13 -14.18
N ALA A 44 -5.79 -0.25 -13.39
CA ALA A 44 -6.75 0.83 -13.19
C ALA A 44 -6.03 2.08 -12.66
N ALA A 45 -6.38 3.26 -13.18
CA ALA A 45 -5.69 4.50 -12.86
C ALA A 45 -5.60 4.80 -11.34
N PRO A 46 -6.62 4.53 -10.50
CA PRO A 46 -6.51 4.69 -9.05
C PRO A 46 -5.47 3.77 -8.42
N VAL A 47 -5.48 2.48 -8.79
CA VAL A 47 -4.52 1.47 -8.32
C VAL A 47 -3.10 1.82 -8.75
N ALA A 48 -2.93 2.26 -10.01
CA ALA A 48 -1.64 2.69 -10.54
C ALA A 48 -1.06 3.89 -9.77
N ARG A 49 -1.89 4.88 -9.39
CA ARG A 49 -1.46 6.04 -8.58
C ARG A 49 -1.05 5.61 -7.18
N GLU A 50 -1.90 4.88 -6.48
CA GLU A 50 -1.64 4.41 -5.13
C GLU A 50 -0.36 3.57 -5.06
N MET A 51 -0.24 2.58 -5.95
CA MET A 51 0.97 1.76 -6.10
C MET A 51 2.21 2.63 -6.34
N SER A 52 2.15 3.56 -7.29
CA SER A 52 3.30 4.40 -7.64
C SER A 52 3.78 5.28 -6.49
N LEU A 53 2.87 5.81 -5.66
CA LEU A 53 3.21 6.67 -4.52
C LEU A 53 3.77 5.87 -3.35
N LEU A 54 3.27 4.66 -3.11
CA LEU A 54 3.76 3.77 -2.04
C LEU A 54 5.16 3.21 -2.33
N LEU A 55 5.48 2.98 -3.62
CA LEU A 55 6.76 2.42 -4.06
C LEU A 55 7.82 3.47 -4.44
N ALA A 56 7.44 4.75 -4.54
CA ALA A 56 8.36 5.83 -4.92
C ALA A 56 9.46 6.15 -3.89
N PRO A 57 9.24 6.07 -2.57
CA PRO A 57 10.28 6.34 -1.57
C PRO A 57 11.53 5.45 -1.66
N GLY A 58 12.60 5.89 -1.01
CA GLY A 58 13.79 5.06 -0.79
C GLY A 58 13.46 3.80 0.01
N GLY A 59 14.19 2.71 -0.23
CA GLY A 59 14.08 1.48 0.55
C GLY A 59 15.27 1.32 1.49
N GLU A 60 15.15 0.44 2.49
CA GLU A 60 16.20 0.18 3.48
C GLU A 60 17.54 -0.26 2.85
N PHE A 61 17.46 -0.94 1.70
CA PHE A 61 18.64 -1.37 0.96
C PHE A 61 19.53 -0.20 0.50
N ALA A 62 18.98 1.00 0.35
CA ALA A 62 19.77 2.18 0.02
C ALA A 62 20.80 2.50 1.11
N PHE A 63 20.47 2.30 2.40
CA PHE A 63 21.44 2.49 3.48
C PHE A 63 22.63 1.53 3.35
N LEU A 64 22.38 0.27 2.98
CA LEU A 64 23.43 -0.72 2.79
C LEU A 64 24.34 -0.35 1.61
N MET A 65 23.76 0.02 0.48
CA MET A 65 24.53 0.38 -0.72
C MET A 65 25.34 1.66 -0.54
N ILE A 66 24.75 2.68 0.08
CA ILE A 66 25.45 3.95 0.33
C ILE A 66 26.55 3.73 1.36
N GLY A 67 26.28 2.98 2.43
CA GLY A 67 27.29 2.61 3.42
C GLY A 67 28.45 1.82 2.81
N ALA A 68 28.17 0.87 1.92
CA ALA A 68 29.19 0.11 1.20
C ALA A 68 30.03 1.01 0.27
N ALA A 69 29.38 1.94 -0.45
CA ALA A 69 30.07 2.88 -1.33
C ALA A 69 30.97 3.86 -0.57
N MET A 70 30.55 4.34 0.61
CA MET A 70 31.38 5.16 1.51
C MET A 70 32.56 4.34 2.05
N ALA A 71 32.32 3.11 2.50
CA ALA A 71 33.38 2.22 3.01
C ALA A 71 34.44 1.92 1.94
N ALA A 72 34.02 1.75 0.69
CA ALA A 72 34.91 1.58 -0.46
C ALA A 72 35.54 2.89 -0.97
N ARG A 73 35.23 4.04 -0.36
CA ARG A 73 35.62 5.40 -0.79
C ARG A 73 35.28 5.72 -2.25
N ILE A 74 34.23 5.10 -2.79
CA ILE A 74 33.72 5.38 -4.14
C ILE A 74 33.05 6.75 -4.17
N ILE A 75 32.43 7.13 -3.06
CA ILE A 75 31.79 8.44 -2.87
C ILE A 75 32.43 9.18 -1.68
N PRO A 76 32.55 10.51 -1.75
CA PRO A 76 32.98 11.31 -0.60
C PRO A 76 31.99 11.16 0.56
N ASP A 77 32.49 11.15 1.80
CA ASP A 77 31.66 10.99 3.00
C ASP A 77 30.54 12.03 3.09
N ARG A 78 30.82 13.25 2.62
CA ARG A 78 29.84 14.34 2.52
C ARG A 78 28.66 13.95 1.63
N ALA A 79 28.93 13.50 0.40
CA ALA A 79 27.89 13.11 -0.55
C ALA A 79 27.13 11.85 -0.07
N GLY A 80 27.83 10.92 0.58
CA GLY A 80 27.19 9.76 1.21
C GLY A 80 26.21 10.16 2.31
N GLY A 81 26.61 11.05 3.22
CA GLY A 81 25.74 11.59 4.27
C GLY A 81 24.50 12.30 3.71
N ASP A 82 24.65 13.13 2.69
CA ASP A 82 23.54 13.81 2.03
C ASP A 82 22.54 12.81 1.42
N LEU A 83 23.06 11.74 0.81
CA LEU A 83 22.23 10.70 0.19
C LEU A 83 21.49 9.86 1.24
N LEU A 84 22.13 9.56 2.38
CA LEU A 84 21.48 8.91 3.52
C LEU A 84 20.35 9.78 4.10
N LEU A 85 20.56 11.10 4.19
CA LEU A 85 19.55 12.05 4.66
C LEU A 85 18.35 12.10 3.70
N VAL A 86 18.61 12.18 2.39
CA VAL A 86 17.56 12.15 1.35
C VAL A 86 16.74 10.86 1.45
N VAL A 87 17.39 9.70 1.53
CA VAL A 87 16.69 8.40 1.68
C VAL A 87 15.82 8.39 2.93
N THR A 88 16.38 8.77 4.07
CA THR A 88 15.66 8.84 5.35
C THR A 88 14.41 9.72 5.24
N LEU A 89 14.56 10.92 4.66
CA LEU A 89 13.45 11.86 4.52
C LEU A 89 12.34 11.30 3.62
N THR A 90 12.70 10.62 2.53
CA THR A 90 11.71 9.97 1.65
C THR A 90 10.98 8.84 2.35
N MET A 91 11.66 8.06 3.22
CA MET A 91 11.02 7.01 4.01
C MET A 91 10.08 7.59 5.07
N THR A 92 10.47 8.68 5.73
CA THR A 92 9.58 9.41 6.66
C THR A 92 8.34 9.96 5.95
N ALA A 93 8.42 10.25 4.65
CA ALA A 93 7.29 10.72 3.85
C ALA A 93 6.33 9.61 3.39
N ILE A 94 6.65 8.31 3.58
CA ILE A 94 5.79 7.16 3.22
C ILE A 94 4.35 7.29 3.75
N PRO A 95 4.09 7.53 5.05
CA PRO A 95 2.72 7.64 5.57
C PRO A 95 1.92 8.76 4.88
N LEU A 96 2.56 9.89 4.58
CA LEU A 96 1.93 11.00 3.87
C LEU A 96 1.59 10.62 2.42
N LEU A 97 2.55 10.00 1.71
CA LEU A 97 2.36 9.53 0.33
C LEU A 97 1.26 8.46 0.25
N GLY A 98 1.20 7.55 1.21
CA GLY A 98 0.15 6.54 1.33
C GLY A 98 -1.22 7.16 1.56
N TRP A 99 -1.32 8.18 2.41
CA TRP A 99 -2.58 8.91 2.62
C TRP A 99 -3.07 9.61 1.34
N ILE A 100 -2.14 10.23 0.58
CA ILE A 100 -2.46 10.86 -0.71
C ILE A 100 -2.93 9.79 -1.74
N GLY A 101 -2.25 8.65 -1.80
CA GLY A 101 -2.60 7.53 -2.66
C GLY A 101 -4.00 6.98 -2.37
N ALA A 102 -4.28 6.67 -1.10
CA ALA A 102 -5.56 6.10 -0.67
C ALA A 102 -6.77 7.02 -0.94
N ARG A 103 -6.56 8.34 -0.93
CA ARG A 103 -7.61 9.32 -1.26
C ARG A 103 -8.10 9.20 -2.71
N SER A 104 -7.24 8.71 -3.62
CA SER A 104 -7.61 8.45 -5.03
C SER A 104 -8.43 7.18 -5.20
N THR A 105 -8.31 6.23 -4.28
CA THR A 105 -8.96 4.90 -4.35
C THR A 105 -10.32 4.88 -3.65
N LYS A 106 -10.56 5.82 -2.71
CA LYS A 106 -11.85 6.00 -2.02
C LYS A 106 -13.05 6.26 -2.92
N SER A 107 -12.85 6.60 -4.20
CA SER A 107 -13.95 6.65 -5.18
C SER A 107 -14.60 5.28 -5.43
N ARG A 108 -14.00 4.16 -4.98
CA ARG A 108 -14.62 2.82 -5.00
C ARG A 108 -15.44 2.49 -3.75
N GLY A 109 -15.38 3.32 -2.70
CA GLY A 109 -16.32 3.20 -1.57
C GLY A 109 -17.79 3.47 -1.94
N GLN A 110 -18.05 3.89 -3.19
CA GLN A 110 -19.40 4.02 -3.73
C GLN A 110 -19.97 2.71 -4.28
N GLU A 111 -19.14 1.69 -4.54
CA GLU A 111 -19.66 0.34 -4.86
C GLU A 111 -20.30 -0.30 -3.62
N ASP A 112 -19.78 -0.07 -2.40
CA ASP A 112 -20.37 -0.59 -1.15
C ASP A 112 -21.78 -0.05 -0.85
N VAL A 113 -22.08 1.20 -1.25
CA VAL A 113 -23.42 1.80 -1.06
C VAL A 113 -24.42 1.25 -2.08
N GLN A 114 -23.93 0.80 -3.23
CA GLN A 114 -24.75 0.24 -4.31
C GLN A 114 -25.16 -1.21 -4.07
N PHE A 115 -24.81 -1.82 -2.93
CA PHE A 115 -25.34 -3.12 -2.50
C PHE A 115 -25.96 -3.06 -1.09
N ALA A 116 -26.02 -1.88 -0.45
CA ALA A 116 -26.67 -1.72 0.86
C ALA A 116 -28.16 -2.09 0.84
N HIS A 117 -28.83 -1.91 -0.30
CA HIS A 117 -30.21 -2.35 -0.55
C HIS A 117 -30.36 -3.86 -0.84
N LEU A 118 -29.24 -4.59 -0.96
CA LEU A 118 -29.20 -6.06 -1.04
C LEU A 118 -28.83 -6.69 0.29
N ALA A 119 -28.65 -5.88 1.34
CA ALA A 119 -28.57 -6.39 2.71
C ALA A 119 -29.86 -7.18 3.01
N PRO A 120 -29.76 -8.45 3.43
CA PRO A 120 -30.94 -9.23 3.77
C PRO A 120 -31.77 -8.50 4.82
N ALA A 121 -33.10 -8.52 4.70
CA ALA A 121 -34.03 -7.95 5.70
C ALA A 121 -33.95 -8.65 7.07
N PHE A 122 -33.09 -9.66 7.22
CA PHE A 122 -32.89 -10.45 8.43
C PHE A 122 -31.60 -10.05 9.11
N THR A 123 -31.66 -9.83 10.42
CA THR A 123 -30.46 -9.61 11.23
C THR A 123 -29.61 -10.88 11.27
N VAL A 124 -28.33 -10.78 10.91
CA VAL A 124 -27.34 -11.86 11.05
C VAL A 124 -27.32 -12.43 12.48
N ALA A 125 -27.77 -11.64 13.46
CA ALA A 125 -27.94 -12.06 14.86
C ALA A 125 -28.78 -13.33 15.06
N ASP A 126 -29.75 -13.64 14.18
CA ASP A 126 -30.57 -14.86 14.29
C ASP A 126 -29.92 -16.11 13.69
N ARG A 127 -28.82 -15.96 12.92
CA ARG A 127 -28.15 -17.08 12.26
C ARG A 127 -26.73 -17.22 12.80
N ARG A 128 -26.47 -18.35 13.45
CA ARG A 128 -25.23 -18.61 14.20
C ARG A 128 -24.00 -18.86 13.33
N VAL A 129 -24.17 -19.09 12.03
CA VAL A 129 -23.09 -19.47 11.12
C VAL A 129 -23.10 -18.63 9.84
N VAL A 130 -21.94 -18.07 9.48
CA VAL A 130 -21.72 -17.33 8.22
C VAL A 130 -20.72 -18.11 7.36
N ILE A 131 -21.11 -18.44 6.14
CA ILE A 131 -20.28 -19.10 5.13
C ILE A 131 -19.84 -18.06 4.10
N VAL A 132 -18.53 -17.80 4.01
CA VAL A 132 -17.96 -16.89 3.01
C VAL A 132 -17.34 -17.73 1.89
N GLY A 133 -17.98 -17.71 0.71
CA GLY A 133 -17.68 -18.53 -0.46
C GLY A 133 -18.62 -19.73 -0.59
N TYR A 134 -19.66 -19.62 -1.43
CA TYR A 134 -20.65 -20.66 -1.75
C TYR A 134 -20.28 -21.46 -3.02
N GLY A 135 -18.99 -21.77 -3.18
CA GLY A 135 -18.50 -22.65 -4.23
C GLY A 135 -18.74 -24.14 -3.92
N ARG A 136 -17.89 -25.02 -4.48
CA ARG A 136 -18.00 -26.48 -4.28
C ARG A 136 -17.95 -26.89 -2.80
N VAL A 137 -17.05 -26.29 -2.03
CA VAL A 137 -16.89 -26.60 -0.59
C VAL A 137 -17.97 -25.91 0.24
N GLY A 138 -18.27 -24.64 -0.04
CA GLY A 138 -19.32 -23.89 0.67
C GLY A 138 -20.69 -24.56 0.59
N ARG A 139 -21.03 -25.13 -0.58
CA ARG A 139 -22.25 -25.93 -0.78
C ARG A 139 -22.31 -27.19 0.06
N LEU A 140 -21.20 -27.94 0.15
CA LEU A 140 -21.16 -29.14 0.98
C LEU A 140 -21.33 -28.81 2.47
N VAL A 141 -20.72 -27.71 2.92
CA VAL A 141 -20.85 -27.24 4.29
C VAL A 141 -22.26 -26.72 4.57
N SER A 142 -22.87 -25.97 3.65
CA SER A 142 -24.25 -25.50 3.80
C SER A 142 -25.27 -26.63 3.79
N ASP A 143 -25.08 -27.65 2.93
CA ASP A 143 -25.95 -28.83 2.87
C ASP A 143 -25.90 -29.60 4.19
N MET A 144 -24.72 -29.72 4.78
CA MET A 144 -24.55 -30.34 6.09
C MET A 144 -25.23 -29.55 7.21
N LEU A 145 -25.06 -28.22 7.22
CA LEU A 145 -25.73 -27.35 8.20
C LEU A 145 -27.25 -27.41 8.06
N ALA A 146 -27.76 -27.45 6.83
CA ALA A 146 -29.19 -27.61 6.54
C ALA A 146 -29.73 -28.96 7.05
N ARG A 147 -28.98 -30.06 6.87
CA ARG A 147 -29.36 -31.39 7.38
C ARG A 147 -29.46 -31.47 8.91
N HIS A 148 -28.78 -30.58 9.61
CA HIS A 148 -28.78 -30.50 11.07
C HIS A 148 -29.65 -29.37 11.63
N ASP A 149 -30.49 -28.75 10.80
CA ASP A 149 -31.34 -27.61 11.18
C ASP A 149 -30.55 -26.45 11.81
N ILE A 150 -29.31 -26.25 11.36
CA ILE A 150 -28.45 -25.16 11.82
C ILE A 150 -28.64 -23.98 10.87
N PRO A 151 -29.20 -22.84 11.34
CA PRO A 151 -29.43 -21.68 10.49
C PRO A 151 -28.10 -21.03 10.10
N PHE A 152 -27.91 -20.81 8.80
CA PHE A 152 -26.71 -20.17 8.26
C PHE A 152 -27.04 -19.07 7.23
N VAL A 153 -26.07 -18.18 7.00
CA VAL A 153 -26.05 -17.24 5.87
C VAL A 153 -24.85 -17.57 5.01
N ALA A 154 -25.04 -17.70 3.70
CA ALA A 154 -23.93 -17.83 2.76
C ALA A 154 -23.76 -16.54 1.96
N VAL A 155 -22.51 -16.14 1.73
CA VAL A 155 -22.13 -14.96 0.93
C VAL A 155 -21.11 -15.40 -0.10
N ASP A 156 -21.32 -15.10 -1.37
CA ASP A 156 -20.38 -15.39 -2.46
C ASP A 156 -20.23 -14.15 -3.37
N GLY A 157 -19.04 -13.96 -3.95
CA GLY A 157 -18.79 -12.89 -4.91
C GLY A 157 -19.45 -13.12 -6.28
N THR A 158 -20.01 -14.31 -6.52
CA THR A 158 -20.71 -14.67 -7.74
C THR A 158 -22.22 -14.72 -7.48
N PRO A 159 -23.02 -13.75 -7.98
CA PRO A 159 -24.46 -13.67 -7.67
C PRO A 159 -25.29 -14.86 -8.15
N GLN A 160 -24.73 -15.73 -9.01
CA GLN A 160 -25.39 -16.95 -9.50
C GLN A 160 -25.34 -18.12 -8.50
N LEU A 161 -24.48 -18.04 -7.48
CA LEU A 161 -24.26 -19.13 -6.54
C LEU A 161 -25.17 -19.06 -5.31
N VAL A 162 -25.68 -17.88 -4.95
CA VAL A 162 -26.46 -17.63 -3.72
C VAL A 162 -27.83 -17.06 -4.10
N ALA A 163 -28.91 -17.78 -3.78
CA ALA A 163 -30.30 -17.35 -3.89
C ALA A 163 -31.07 -17.81 -2.64
#